data_AF-A0A2C6EBH8-F1
#
_entry.id   AF-A0A2C6EBH8-F1
#
_cell.length_a   1.000
_cell.length_b   1.000
_cell.length_c   1.000
_cell.angle_alpha   90.00
_cell.angle_beta   90.00
_cell.angle_gamma   90.00
#
_symmetry.space_group_name_H-M   'P 1'
#
loop_
_entity.id
_entity.type
_entity.pdbx_description
1 polymer ?
#
loop_
_entity_poly.entity_id
_entity_poly.type
_entity_poly.pdbx_seq_one_letter_code
_entity_poly.pdbx_strand_id
1 'polypeptide(L)'
;MHFRLSQIEQLRAFKLRDKQMILRLALSHLDAKTKVVLRIAKLLLLTPFFASLVVFEGWLLLPVLLVAGLIYPLLTTPLEIQFGKPKLAQAIAEFNASNKP
;
A
#
# COMPACT_ATOMS: atom_id res chain seq x y z
N MET A 1 -2.03 -12.55 7.42
CA MET A 1 -1.54 -11.42 6.59
C MET A 1 -2.57 -11.21 5.49
N HIS A 2 -3.25 -10.05 5.43
CA HIS A 2 -4.23 -9.79 4.36
C HIS A 2 -3.51 -9.15 3.18
N PHE A 3 -3.58 -9.78 2.02
CA PHE A 3 -2.92 -9.31 0.79
C PHE A 3 -3.83 -8.41 -0.04
N ARG A 4 -5.14 -8.46 0.19
CA ARG A 4 -6.14 -7.70 -0.55
C ARG A 4 -7.13 -7.02 0.39
N LEU A 5 -7.54 -5.80 0.05
CA LEU A 5 -8.59 -5.07 0.75
C LEU A 5 -9.94 -5.81 0.75
N SER A 6 -10.18 -6.66 -0.25
CA SER A 6 -11.38 -7.49 -0.32
C SER A 6 -11.45 -8.58 0.76
N GLN A 7 -10.32 -8.96 1.36
CA GLN A 7 -10.27 -9.96 2.45
C GLN A 7 -10.58 -9.35 3.82
N ILE A 8 -10.76 -8.03 3.89
CA ILE A 8 -11.05 -7.32 5.13
C ILE A 8 -12.56 -7.21 5.27
N GLU A 9 -13.10 -7.88 6.27
CA GLU A 9 -14.54 -7.95 6.54
C GLU A 9 -15.18 -6.57 6.73
N GLN A 10 -14.47 -5.66 7.42
CA GLN A 10 -14.88 -4.26 7.64
C GLN A 10 -15.07 -3.46 6.34
N LEU A 11 -14.41 -3.86 5.25
CA LEU A 11 -14.46 -3.18 3.97
C LEU A 11 -15.38 -3.90 2.96
N ARG A 12 -16.09 -4.96 3.36
CA ARG A 12 -16.88 -5.79 2.44
C ARG A 12 -18.04 -5.04 1.81
N ALA A 13 -18.67 -4.13 2.55
CA ALA A 13 -19.82 -3.33 2.11
C ALA A 13 -19.49 -2.22 1.10
N PHE A 14 -18.22 -1.85 0.94
CA PHE A 14 -17.79 -0.72 0.11
C PHE A 14 -17.41 -1.15 -1.32
N LYS A 15 -17.48 -0.25 -2.31
CA LYS A 15 -16.96 -0.52 -3.67
C LYS A 15 -15.43 -0.49 -3.68
N LEU A 16 -14.78 -1.14 -4.65
CA LEU A 16 -13.31 -1.21 -4.71
C LEU A 16 -12.62 0.16 -4.65
N ARG A 17 -13.17 1.17 -5.32
CA ARG A 17 -12.68 2.55 -5.28
C ARG A 17 -12.74 3.14 -3.87
N ASP A 18 -13.87 2.97 -3.19
CA ASP A 18 -14.08 3.46 -1.83
C ASP A 18 -13.15 2.74 -0.85
N LYS A 19 -12.91 1.43 -1.02
CA LYS A 19 -11.94 0.68 -0.20
C LYS A 19 -10.54 1.27 -0.29
N GLN A 20 -10.09 1.65 -1.49
CA GLN A 20 -8.78 2.29 -1.65
C GLN A 20 -8.75 3.68 -1.03
N MET A 21 -9.83 4.45 -1.13
CA MET A 21 -9.93 5.76 -0.50
C MET A 21 -9.90 5.67 1.03
N ILE A 22 -10.65 4.73 1.61
CA ILE A 22 -10.64 4.44 3.06
C ILE A 22 -9.26 3.97 3.51
N LEU A 23 -8.56 3.13 2.73
CA LEU A 23 -7.19 2.72 3.06
C LEU A 23 -6.25 3.94 3.11
N ARG A 24 -6.32 4.84 2.11
CA ARG A 24 -5.50 6.06 2.07
C ARG A 24 -5.77 6.95 3.28
N LEU A 25 -7.04 7.08 3.67
CA LEU A 25 -7.43 7.83 4.86
C LEU A 25 -6.92 7.17 6.15
N ALA A 26 -6.98 5.84 6.25
CA ALA A 26 -6.40 5.11 7.37
C ALA A 26 -4.89 5.31 7.47
N LEU A 27 -4.19 5.36 6.32
CA LEU A 27 -2.75 5.63 6.27
C LEU A 27 -2.40 7.08 6.63
N SER A 28 -3.26 8.07 6.32
CA SER A 28 -3.04 9.44 6.75
C SER A 28 -3.17 9.62 8.26
N HIS A 29 -3.97 8.78 8.92
CA HIS A 29 -4.13 8.72 10.38
C HIS A 29 -3.03 7.96 11.11
N LEU A 30 -2.03 7.46 10.40
CA LEU A 30 -0.85 6.88 11.04
C LEU A 30 -0.05 7.97 11.76
N ASP A 31 0.40 7.62 12.97
CA ASP A 31 1.34 8.42 13.74
C ASP A 31 2.63 8.66 12.94
N ALA A 32 3.32 9.76 13.23
CA ALA A 32 4.57 10.12 12.55
C ALA A 32 5.61 9.00 12.65
N LYS A 33 5.74 8.35 13.81
CA LYS A 33 6.67 7.23 14.01
C LYS A 33 6.32 6.05 13.09
N THR A 34 5.04 5.68 13.05
CA THR A 34 4.54 4.56 12.24
C THR A 34 4.66 4.84 10.74
N LYS A 35 4.49 6.09 10.30
CA LYS A 35 4.76 6.51 8.91
C LYS A 35 6.22 6.35 8.53
N VAL A 36 7.15 6.71 9.42
CA VAL A 36 8.58 6.52 9.20
C VAL A 36 8.90 5.03 9.09
N VAL A 37 8.40 4.20 10.02
CA VAL A 37 8.58 2.74 9.96
C VAL A 37 8.01 2.15 8.66
N LEU A 38 6.82 2.59 8.22
CA LEU A 38 6.25 2.15 6.95
C LEU A 38 7.15 2.50 5.77
N ARG A 39 7.73 3.71 5.73
CA ARG A 39 8.67 4.12 4.68
C ARG A 39 9.96 3.31 4.71
N ILE A 40 10.52 3.07 5.90
CA ILE A 40 11.73 2.23 6.07
C ILE A 40 11.44 0.81 5.61
N ALA A 41 10.30 0.22 6.00
CA ALA A 41 9.91 -1.12 5.60
C ALA A 41 9.71 -1.23 4.07
N LYS A 42 9.15 -0.20 3.42
CA LYS A 42 9.10 -0.12 1.95
C LYS A 42 10.51 -0.09 1.36
N LEU A 43 11.38 0.76 1.88
CA LEU A 43 12.76 0.86 1.40
C LEU A 43 13.51 -0.46 1.58
N LEU A 44 13.45 -1.10 2.74
CA LEU A 44 14.08 -2.39 3.00
C LEU A 44 13.60 -3.50 2.05
N LEU A 45 12.33 -3.47 1.63
CA LEU A 45 11.80 -4.41 0.65
C LEU A 45 12.30 -4.11 -0.77
N LEU A 46 12.42 -2.81 -1.09
CA LEU A 46 12.80 -2.35 -2.42
C LEU A 46 14.30 -2.37 -2.66
N THR A 47 15.12 -2.17 -1.63
CA THR A 47 16.58 -2.16 -1.73
C THR A 47 17.12 -3.45 -2.36
N PRO A 48 16.83 -4.67 -1.84
CA PRO A 48 17.29 -5.90 -2.47
C PRO A 48 16.66 -6.13 -3.84
N PHE A 49 15.42 -5.66 -4.05
CA PHE A 49 14.75 -5.74 -5.34
C PHE A 49 15.47 -4.91 -6.42
N PHE A 50 15.74 -3.62 -6.16
CA PHE A 50 16.51 -2.77 -7.06
C PHE A 50 17.99 -3.20 -7.16
N ALA A 51 18.60 -3.71 -6.08
CA ALA A 51 19.96 -4.24 -6.14
C ALA A 51 20.05 -5.46 -7.08
N SER A 52 19.00 -6.29 -7.14
CA SER A 52 18.92 -7.39 -8.10
C SER A 52 18.84 -6.93 -9.56
N LEU A 53 18.57 -5.64 -9.82
CA LEU A 53 18.56 -5.12 -11.20
C LEU A 53 19.97 -4.82 -11.74
N VAL A 54 20.99 -4.79 -10.88
CA VAL A 54 22.38 -4.50 -11.28
C VAL A 54 22.96 -5.57 -12.22
N VAL A 55 22.43 -6.80 -12.21
CA VAL A 55 22.87 -7.86 -13.13
C VAL A 55 22.37 -7.68 -14.56
N PHE A 56 21.43 -6.76 -14.81
CA PHE A 56 20.94 -6.49 -16.15
C PHE A 56 21.72 -5.34 -16.77
N GLU A 57 22.40 -5.61 -17.89
CA GLU A 57 23.21 -4.63 -18.59
C GLU A 57 22.54 -4.13 -19.88
N GLY A 58 22.90 -2.90 -20.28
CA GLY A 58 22.51 -2.32 -21.57
C GLY A 58 21.01 -2.06 -21.73
N TRP A 59 20.55 -2.07 -22.98
CA TRP A 59 19.16 -1.73 -23.35
C TRP A 59 18.11 -2.70 -22.79
N LEU A 60 18.51 -3.89 -22.34
CA LEU A 60 17.64 -4.86 -21.66
C LEU A 60 17.17 -4.38 -20.27
N LEU A 61 17.88 -3.42 -19.66
CA LEU A 61 17.48 -2.86 -18.37
C LEU A 61 16.15 -2.10 -18.44
N LEU A 62 15.85 -1.43 -19.56
CA LEU A 62 14.62 -0.65 -19.73
C LEU A 62 13.32 -1.47 -19.58
N PRO A 63 13.12 -2.57 -20.33
CA PRO A 63 11.92 -3.39 -20.16
C PRO A 63 11.87 -4.05 -18.78
N VAL A 64 13.01 -4.44 -18.20
CA VAL A 64 13.08 -4.99 -16.85
C VAL A 64 12.64 -3.95 -15.81
N LEU A 65 13.08 -2.69 -15.95
CA LEU A 65 12.69 -1.59 -15.08
C LEU A 65 11.19 -1.28 -15.17
N LEU A 66 10.61 -1.35 -16.38
CA LEU A 66 9.17 -1.21 -16.58
C LEU A 66 8.39 -2.29 -15.83
N VAL A 67 8.76 -3.55 -16.00
CA VAL A 67 8.14 -4.68 -15.28
C VAL A 67 8.31 -4.51 -13.77
N ALA A 68 9.50 -4.09 -13.34
CA ALA A 68 9.79 -3.85 -11.94
C ALA A 68 8.89 -2.75 -11.33
N GLY A 69 8.65 -1.67 -12.08
CA GLY A 69 7.72 -0.61 -11.70
C GLY A 69 6.26 -1.09 -11.56
N LEU A 70 5.84 -2.08 -12.35
CA LEU A 70 4.50 -2.70 -12.21
C LEU A 70 4.40 -3.65 -11.02
N ILE A 71 5.51 -4.27 -10.62
CA ILE A 71 5.60 -5.15 -9.44
C ILE A 71 5.66 -4.34 -8.14
N TYR A 72 6.19 -3.11 -8.18
CA TYR A 72 6.34 -2.23 -7.02
C TYR A 72 5.05 -2.08 -6.17
N PRO A 73 3.88 -1.75 -6.75
CA PRO A 73 2.64 -1.68 -5.98
C PRO A 73 2.25 -3.04 -5.38
N LEU A 74 2.52 -4.14 -6.07
CA LEU A 74 2.21 -5.49 -5.58
C LEU A 74 2.96 -5.82 -4.29
N LEU A 75 4.22 -5.38 -4.19
CA LEU A 75 5.07 -5.56 -3.02
C LEU A 75 4.71 -4.59 -1.88
N THR A 76 4.38 -3.34 -2.21
CA THR A 76 4.14 -2.29 -1.20
C THR A 76 2.71 -2.24 -0.67
N THR A 77 1.71 -2.62 -1.48
CA THR A 77 0.29 -2.65 -1.09
C THR A 77 -0.02 -3.54 0.14
N PRO A 78 0.48 -4.79 0.26
CA PRO A 78 0.17 -5.61 1.43
C PRO A 78 0.76 -5.03 2.72
N LEU A 79 1.89 -4.34 2.62
CA LEU A 79 2.51 -3.63 3.74
C LEU A 79 1.63 -2.45 4.16
N GLU A 80 1.15 -1.65 3.22
CA GLU A 80 0.20 -0.57 3.49
C GLU A 80 -1.09 -1.08 4.14
N ILE A 81 -1.63 -2.19 3.66
CA ILE A 81 -2.83 -2.81 4.24
C ILE A 81 -2.59 -3.23 5.69
N GLN A 82 -1.46 -3.87 5.98
CA GLN A 82 -1.08 -4.29 7.33
C GLN A 82 -0.99 -3.09 8.29
N PHE A 83 -0.29 -2.03 7.88
CA PHE A 83 -0.10 -0.84 8.71
C PHE A 83 -1.38 -0.01 8.82
N GLY A 84 -2.21 0.04 7.80
CA GLY A 84 -3.49 0.76 7.79
C GLY A 84 -4.59 0.08 8.59
N LYS A 85 -4.56 -1.25 8.74
CA LYS A 85 -5.56 -2.06 9.46
C LYS A 85 -6.01 -1.47 10.81
N PRO A 86 -5.12 -1.08 11.75
CA PRO A 86 -5.53 -0.51 13.04
C PRO A 86 -6.29 0.82 12.94
N LYS A 87 -6.12 1.58 11.85
CA LYS A 87 -6.78 2.87 11.62
C LYS A 87 -8.00 2.78 10.68
N LEU A 88 -8.32 1.58 10.18
CA LEU A 88 -9.45 1.38 9.27
C LEU A 88 -10.79 1.76 9.90
N ALA A 89 -11.05 1.39 11.16
CA ALA A 89 -12.32 1.72 11.82
C ALA A 89 -12.55 3.24 11.91
N GLN A 90 -11.50 4.00 12.27
CA GLN A 90 -11.52 5.46 12.32
C GLN A 90 -11.76 6.05 10.92
N ALA A 91 -11.03 5.55 9.91
CA ALA A 91 -11.16 6.00 8.53
C ALA A 91 -12.53 5.68 7.91
N ILE A 92 -13.15 4.55 8.25
CA ILE A 92 -14.50 4.20 7.78
C ILE A 92 -15.53 5.17 8.37
N ALA A 93 -15.42 5.49 9.66
CA ALA A 93 -16.30 6.46 10.32
C ALA A 93 -16.21 7.84 9.65
N GLU A 94 -14.99 8.30 9.38
CA GLU A 94 -14.76 9.57 8.70
C GLU A 94 -15.21 9.56 7.24
N PHE A 95 -14.94 8.49 6.50
CA PHE A 95 -15.43 8.34 5.12
C PHE A 95 -16.97 8.41 5.06
N ASN A 96 -17.67 7.76 5.98
CA ASN A 96 -19.12 7.83 6.05
C ASN A 96 -19.64 9.21 6.50
N ALA A 97 -18.90 9.91 7.36
CA ALA A 97 -19.26 11.26 7.82
C ALA A 97 -19.07 12.31 6.71
N SER A 98 -17.98 12.22 5.94
CA SER A 98 -17.70 13.10 4.80
C SER A 98 -18.55 12.80 3.57
N ASN A 99 -19.10 11.58 3.46
CA ASN A 99 -19.93 11.14 2.33
C ASN A 99 -21.42 11.08 2.69
N LYS A 100 -21.84 11.78 3.75
CA LYS A 100 -23.24 12.00 4.11
C LYS A 100 -23.81 13.11 3.20
N PRO A 101 -24.95 12.89 2.51
CA PRO A 101 -25.54 13.91 1.64
C PRO A 101 -25.97 15.16 2.40
#